data_AF-A0A2V6PCV5-F1
#
_entry.id   AF-A0A2V6PCV5-F1
#
_cell.length_a   1.000
_cell.length_b   1.000
_cell.length_c   1.000
_cell.angle_alpha   90.00
_cell.angle_beta   90.00
_cell.angle_gamma   90.00
#
_symmetry.space_group_name_H-M   'P 1'
#
loop_
_entity.id
_entity.type
_entity.pdbx_description
1 polymer ?
#
loop_
_entity_poly.entity_id
_entity_poly.type
_entity_poly.pdbx_seq_one_letter_code
_entity_poly.pdbx_strand_id
1 'polypeptide(L)'
;MEFQITGEHRRWQDCARSLAKDFSTRAAEHDRDASHPLENYLAIREAGFYSLNIPRELGGEGLSLVGWSLAAEELARGCASTALAFTMHLSIVGPLMESALVDWPGWWCRIGS
;
A
#
# COMPACT_ATOMS: atom_id res chain seq x y z
N MET A 1 9.24 4.03 22.71
CA MET A 1 9.12 2.90 21.77
C MET A 1 10.15 3.12 20.68
N GLU A 2 11.13 2.23 20.54
CA GLU A 2 12.18 2.31 19.51
C GLU A 2 11.75 1.41 18.34
N PHE A 3 11.47 1.99 17.16
CA PHE A 3 11.11 1.22 15.98
C PHE A 3 12.37 0.91 15.16
N GLN A 4 12.71 -0.37 15.03
CA GLN A 4 13.85 -0.80 14.23
C GLN A 4 13.48 -0.81 12.73
N ILE A 5 14.12 0.06 11.93
CA ILE A 5 13.90 0.11 10.47
C ILE A 5 14.78 -0.92 9.77
N THR A 6 14.14 -1.95 9.24
CA THR A 6 14.80 -3.08 8.57
C THR A 6 15.15 -2.78 7.10
N GLY A 7 15.90 -3.69 6.47
CA GLY A 7 16.18 -3.62 5.03
C GLY A 7 14.91 -3.77 4.17
N GLU A 8 13.96 -4.58 4.62
CA GLU A 8 12.66 -4.73 3.96
C GLU A 8 11.84 -3.44 4.03
N HIS A 9 11.82 -2.78 5.19
CA HIS A 9 11.17 -1.47 5.32
C HIS A 9 11.76 -0.45 4.34
N ARG A 10 13.09 -0.39 4.23
CA ARG A 10 13.77 0.50 3.28
C ARG A 10 13.43 0.17 1.82
N ARG A 11 13.41 -1.11 1.44
CA ARG A 11 13.04 -1.54 0.08
C ARG A 11 11.67 -1.00 -0.32
N TRP A 12 10.67 -1.17 0.54
CA TRP A 12 9.31 -0.71 0.27
C TRP A 12 9.17 0.81 0.33
N GLN A 13 9.88 1.46 1.24
CA GLN A 13 9.96 2.92 1.31
C GLN A 13 10.56 3.51 0.02
N ASP A 14 11.64 2.93 -0.52
CA ASP A 14 12.27 3.40 -1.75
C ASP A 14 11.39 3.16 -2.98
N CYS A 15 10.69 2.03 -3.03
CA CYS A 15 9.70 1.76 -4.06
C CYS A 15 8.58 2.82 -4.05
N ALA A 16 8.02 3.10 -2.87
CA ALA A 16 7.00 4.13 -2.67
C ALA A 16 7.50 5.53 -3.05
N ARG A 17 8.75 5.87 -2.69
CA ARG A 17 9.39 7.13 -3.06
C ARG A 17 9.53 7.28 -4.57
N SER A 18 9.82 6.19 -5.29
CA SER A 18 9.92 6.20 -6.74
C SER A 18 8.56 6.49 -7.39
N LEU A 19 7.50 5.83 -6.93
CA LEU A 19 6.14 6.08 -7.39
C LEU A 19 5.67 7.49 -7.07
N ALA A 20 5.97 8.00 -5.88
CA ALA A 20 5.61 9.34 -5.45
C ALA A 20 6.19 10.45 -6.35
N LYS A 21 7.40 10.25 -6.91
CA LYS A 21 8.00 11.19 -7.87
C LYS A 21 7.21 11.29 -9.17
N ASP A 22 6.63 10.18 -9.62
CA ASP A 22 5.77 10.16 -10.81
C ASP A 22 4.40 10.76 -10.48
N PHE A 23 3.80 10.37 -9.34
CA PHE A 23 2.47 10.85 -8.94
C PHE A 23 2.42 12.37 -8.74
N SER A 24 3.51 12.96 -8.24
CA SER A 24 3.60 14.42 -8.01
C SER A 24 3.52 15.24 -9.30
N THR A 25 3.83 14.66 -10.46
CA THR A 25 3.77 15.36 -11.75
C THR A 25 2.35 15.76 -12.16
N ARG A 26 1.34 15.08 -11.60
CA ARG A 26 -0.08 15.19 -11.98
C ARG A 26 -1.04 15.38 -10.81
N ALA A 27 -0.58 15.26 -9.57
CA ALA A 27 -1.43 15.39 -8.38
C ALA A 27 -2.24 16.70 -8.35
N ALA A 28 -1.60 17.84 -8.66
CA ALA A 28 -2.26 19.14 -8.66
C ALA A 28 -3.35 19.28 -9.75
N GLU A 29 -3.17 18.60 -10.89
CA GLU A 29 -4.16 18.57 -11.97
C GLU A 29 -5.38 17.75 -11.56
N HIS A 30 -5.18 16.55 -10.99
CA HIS A 30 -6.29 15.75 -10.46
C HIS A 30 -7.08 16.47 -9.37
N ASP A 31 -6.39 17.16 -8.45
CA ASP A 31 -7.03 17.91 -7.38
C ASP A 31 -7.88 19.07 -7.94
N ARG A 32 -7.35 19.81 -8.92
CA ARG A 32 -8.06 20.93 -9.56
C ARG A 32 -9.28 20.45 -10.34
N ASP A 33 -9.12 19.38 -11.11
CA ASP A 33 -10.13 18.90 -12.05
C ASP A 33 -11.10 17.89 -11.42
N ALA A 34 -10.91 17.57 -10.14
CA ALA A 34 -11.64 16.54 -9.40
C ALA A 34 -11.68 15.20 -10.15
N SER A 35 -10.58 14.87 -10.85
CA SER A 35 -10.49 13.68 -11.67
C SER A 35 -9.91 12.50 -10.89
N HIS A 36 -10.18 11.29 -11.36
CA HIS A 36 -9.75 10.06 -10.69
C HIS A 36 -8.33 9.65 -11.13
N PRO A 37 -7.35 9.54 -10.22
CA PRO A 37 -5.96 9.21 -10.56
C PRO A 37 -5.77 7.69 -10.78
N LEU A 38 -6.46 7.15 -11.79
CA LEU A 38 -6.48 5.71 -12.09
C LEU A 38 -5.08 5.14 -12.33
N GLU A 39 -4.23 5.90 -13.01
CA GLU A 39 -2.84 5.57 -13.30
C GLU A 39 -2.02 5.34 -12.03
N ASN A 40 -2.30 6.08 -10.95
CA ASN A 40 -1.60 5.87 -9.68
C ASN A 40 -2.04 4.55 -9.05
N TYR A 41 -3.34 4.23 -9.12
CA TYR A 41 -3.87 2.97 -8.60
C TYR A 41 -3.36 1.75 -9.36
N LEU A 42 -3.20 1.86 -10.67
CA LEU A 42 -2.58 0.82 -11.50
C LEU A 42 -1.11 0.64 -11.13
N ALA A 43 -0.35 1.73 -10.99
CA ALA A 43 1.07 1.66 -10.64
C ALA A 43 1.32 1.04 -9.25
N ILE A 44 0.53 1.41 -8.22
CA ILE A 44 0.68 0.77 -6.90
C ILE A 44 0.22 -0.70 -6.91
N ARG A 45 -0.77 -1.07 -7.75
CA ARG A 45 -1.17 -2.46 -7.93
C ARG A 45 -0.05 -3.29 -8.55
N GLU A 46 0.52 -2.82 -9.65
CA GLU A 46 1.63 -3.49 -10.35
C GLU A 46 2.87 -3.62 -9.46
N ALA A 47 3.11 -2.63 -8.61
CA ALA A 47 4.20 -2.67 -7.64
C ALA A 47 3.91 -3.56 -6.41
N GLY A 48 2.73 -4.17 -6.29
CA GLY A 48 2.38 -5.11 -5.22
C GLY A 48 1.97 -4.46 -3.89
N PHE A 49 1.58 -3.18 -3.88
CA PHE A 49 1.30 -2.49 -2.62
C PHE A 49 0.09 -3.04 -1.86
N TYR A 50 -0.91 -3.55 -2.58
CA TYR A 50 -2.14 -4.06 -1.95
C TYR A 50 -1.96 -5.39 -1.19
N SER A 51 -0.83 -6.08 -1.37
CA SER A 51 -0.51 -7.30 -0.61
C SER A 51 0.45 -7.07 0.55
N LEU A 52 0.82 -5.82 0.84
CA LEU A 52 1.93 -5.52 1.75
C LEU A 52 1.74 -6.10 3.15
N ASN A 53 0.59 -5.87 3.78
CA ASN A 53 0.33 -6.37 5.14
C ASN A 53 -0.43 -7.72 5.16
N ILE A 54 -0.60 -8.36 4.01
CA ILE A 54 -1.20 -9.69 3.94
C ILE A 54 -0.17 -10.71 4.44
N PRO A 55 -0.54 -11.68 5.31
CA PRO A 55 0.37 -12.72 5.77
C PRO A 55 1.04 -13.47 4.63
N ARG A 56 2.31 -13.86 4.83
CA ARG A 56 3.10 -14.54 3.78
C ARG A 56 2.54 -15.90 3.42
N GLU A 57 1.91 -16.59 4.37
CA GLU A 57 1.25 -17.88 4.19
C GLU A 57 0.06 -17.79 3.23
N LEU A 58 -0.50 -16.58 3.07
CA LEU A 58 -1.59 -16.26 2.16
C LEU A 58 -1.07 -15.64 0.84
N GLY A 59 0.24 -15.60 0.62
CA GLY A 59 0.86 -15.05 -0.60
C GLY A 59 1.15 -13.54 -0.55
N GLY A 60 1.07 -12.92 0.63
CA GLY A 60 1.42 -11.52 0.83
C GLY A 60 2.88 -11.28 1.23
N GLU A 61 3.16 -10.02 1.60
CA GLU A 61 4.51 -9.62 2.03
C GLU A 61 4.70 -9.59 3.55
N GLY A 62 3.62 -9.69 4.34
CA GLY A 62 3.68 -9.70 5.81
C GLY A 62 4.35 -8.47 6.42
N LEU A 63 4.31 -7.33 5.72
CA LEU A 63 4.95 -6.08 6.12
C LEU A 63 4.26 -5.54 7.37
N SER A 64 5.06 -5.24 8.39
CA SER A 64 4.54 -4.69 9.65
C SER A 64 3.98 -3.28 9.48
N LEU A 65 3.20 -2.84 10.48
CA LEU A 65 2.63 -1.49 10.55
C LEU A 65 3.67 -0.38 10.30
N VAL A 66 4.89 -0.55 10.79
CA VAL A 66 6.00 0.41 10.59
C VAL A 66 6.37 0.51 9.11
N GLY A 67 6.56 -0.62 8.42
CA GLY A 67 6.88 -0.63 6.99
C GLY A 67 5.74 -0.07 6.14
N TRP A 68 4.51 -0.43 6.47
CA TRP A 68 3.31 0.13 5.85
C TRP A 68 3.23 1.66 6.02
N SER A 69 3.49 2.15 7.23
CA SER A 69 3.45 3.59 7.53
C SER A 69 4.50 4.36 6.74
N LEU A 70 5.72 3.81 6.63
CA LEU A 70 6.79 4.41 5.83
C LEU A 70 6.42 4.46 4.33
N ALA A 71 5.84 3.40 3.80
CA ALA A 71 5.38 3.37 2.42
C ALA A 71 4.26 4.39 2.17
N ALA A 72 3.28 4.46 3.08
CA ALA A 72 2.18 5.43 3.00
C ALA A 72 2.68 6.88 3.07
N GLU A 73 3.65 7.16 3.95
CA GLU A 73 4.26 8.50 4.07
C GLU A 73 4.92 8.91 2.75
N GLU A 74 5.69 8.03 2.12
CA GLU A 74 6.35 8.34 0.85
C GLU A 74 5.34 8.55 -0.28
N LEU A 75 4.32 7.69 -0.41
CA LEU A 75 3.26 7.90 -1.40
C LEU A 75 2.55 9.24 -1.21
N ALA A 76 2.30 9.64 0.04
CA ALA A 76 1.62 10.89 0.37
C ALA A 76 2.42 12.14 -0.05
N ARG A 77 3.76 12.05 -0.14
CA ARG A 77 4.61 13.13 -0.68
C ARG A 77 4.37 13.37 -2.17
N GLY A 78 3.87 12.36 -2.89
CA GLY A 78 3.54 12.46 -4.30
C GLY A 78 2.09 12.83 -4.56
N CYS A 79 1.17 12.08 -3.96
CA CYS A 79 -0.27 12.29 -4.09
C CYS A 79 -0.99 11.81 -2.82
N ALA A 80 -1.47 12.75 -2.00
CA ALA A 80 -2.11 12.46 -0.72
C ALA A 80 -3.42 11.65 -0.88
N SER A 81 -4.21 11.92 -1.92
CA SER A 81 -5.46 11.19 -2.19
C SER A 81 -5.21 9.72 -2.57
N THR A 82 -4.16 9.46 -3.35
CA THR A 82 -3.74 8.09 -3.67
C THR A 82 -3.26 7.36 -2.41
N ALA A 83 -2.40 8.01 -1.62
CA ALA A 83 -1.89 7.44 -0.38
C ALA A 83 -3.03 7.11 0.61
N LEU A 84 -4.02 8.00 0.74
CA LEU A 84 -5.18 7.79 1.59
C LEU A 84 -5.99 6.56 1.15
N ALA A 85 -6.26 6.41 -0.14
CA ALA A 85 -6.99 5.26 -0.66
C ALA A 85 -6.24 3.93 -0.39
N PHE A 86 -4.92 3.92 -0.59
CA PHE A 86 -4.05 2.80 -0.22
C PHE A 86 -4.11 2.48 1.28
N THR A 87 -3.99 3.49 2.13
CA THR A 87 -4.07 3.35 3.59
C THR A 87 -5.43 2.81 4.03
N MET A 88 -6.53 3.31 3.46
CA MET A 88 -7.89 2.84 3.76
C MET A 88 -8.10 1.38 3.37
N HIS A 89 -7.51 0.94 2.26
CA HIS A 89 -7.55 -0.47 1.87
C HIS A 89 -6.85 -1.33 2.93
N LEU A 90 -5.58 -1.04 3.23
CA LEU A 90 -4.80 -1.90 4.11
C LEU A 90 -5.21 -1.82 5.59
N SER A 91 -5.79 -0.71 6.04
CA SER A 91 -6.32 -0.57 7.40
C SER A 91 -7.52 -1.48 7.66
N ILE A 92 -8.23 -1.87 6.61
CA ILE A 92 -9.35 -2.81 6.70
C ILE A 92 -8.85 -4.23 6.44
N VAL A 93 -8.09 -4.45 5.37
CA VAL A 93 -7.69 -5.80 4.96
C VAL A 93 -6.74 -6.45 5.97
N GLY A 94 -5.76 -5.71 6.51
CA GLY A 94 -4.80 -6.27 7.48
C GLY A 94 -5.49 -6.88 8.71
N PRO A 95 -6.28 -6.11 9.47
CA PRO A 95 -7.00 -6.64 10.63
C PRO A 95 -8.00 -7.77 10.29
N LEU A 96 -8.59 -7.74 9.09
CA LEU A 96 -9.47 -8.79 8.61
C LEU A 96 -8.72 -10.11 8.35
N MET A 97 -7.48 -10.05 7.85
CA MET A 97 -6.64 -11.24 7.65
C MET A 97 -6.18 -11.86 8.97
N GLU A 98 -6.01 -11.05 10.02
CA GLU A 98 -5.66 -11.52 11.36
C GLU A 98 -6.88 -11.98 12.18
N SER A 99 -8.09 -11.67 11.70
CA SER A 99 -9.33 -11.96 12.44
C SER A 99 -9.67 -13.45 12.45
N ALA A 100 -9.84 -14.01 13.63
CA ALA A 100 -10.37 -15.36 13.81
C ALA A 100 -11.87 -15.49 13.46
N LEU A 101 -12.55 -14.39 13.13
CA LEU A 101 -13.98 -14.38 12.77
C LEU A 101 -14.23 -14.73 11.30
N VAL A 102 -13.20 -14.69 10.46
CA VAL A 102 -13.31 -14.96 9.03
C VAL A 102 -12.49 -16.18 8.68
N ASP A 103 -13.16 -17.25 8.26
CA ASP A 103 -12.51 -18.44 7.70
C ASP A 103 -12.25 -18.21 6.21
N TRP A 104 -11.04 -17.75 5.88
CA TRP A 104 -10.66 -17.38 4.52
C TRP A 104 -10.53 -18.63 3.63
N PRO A 105 -11.38 -18.81 2.61
CA PRO A 105 -11.22 -19.92 1.68
C PRO A 105 -9.89 -19.76 0.94
N GLY A 106 -9.10 -20.83 0.81
CA GLY A 106 -7.76 -20.74 0.20
C GLY A 106 -7.70 -20.22 -1.25
N TRP A 107 -8.84 -20.08 -1.93
CA TRP A 107 -8.92 -19.44 -3.26
C TRP A 107 -9.02 -17.90 -3.21
N TRP A 108 -9.49 -17.31 -2.11
CA TRP A 108 -9.63 -15.86 -1.95
C TRP A 108 -8.28 -15.14 -1.91
N CYS A 109 -7.29 -15.75 -1.28
CA CYS A 109 -5.94 -15.19 -1.15
C CYS A 109 -5.16 -15.16 -2.47
N ARG A 110 -5.64 -15.84 -3.53
CA ARG A 110 -4.99 -15.92 -4.86
C ARG A 110 -5.46 -14.86 -5.86
N ILE A 111 -6.36 -13.95 -5.50
CA ILE A 111 -6.99 -12.99 -6.45
C ILE A 111 -6.09 -11.75 -6.70
N GLY A 112 -5.00 -11.60 -5.94
CA GLY A 112 -4.08 -10.45 -6.04
C GLY A 112 -2.76 -10.72 -6.78
N SER A 113 -2.49 -11.94 -7.23
CA SER A 113 -1.27 -12.35 -7.94
C SER A 113 -1.43 -12.39 -9.45
#